data_AF-A0A9P6SGH4-F1
#
_entry.id   AF-A0A9P6SGH4-F1
#
_cell.length_a   1.000
_cell.length_b   1.000
_cell.length_c   1.000
_cell.angle_alpha   90.00
_cell.angle_beta   90.00
_cell.angle_gamma   90.00
#
_symmetry.space_group_name_H-M   'P 1'
#
loop_
_entity.id
_entity.type
_entity.pdbx_description
1 polymer ?
#
loop_
_entity_poly.entity_id
_entity_poly.type
_entity_poly.pdbx_seq_one_letter_code
_entity_poly.pdbx_strand_id
1 'polypeptide(L)'
;MFTDTLSMAPIEECMTPTLISMVRQVETRVITISAISLLLTLAKWCSLSDVYGRKLLFHIGLAGMAVYILVNWFAASRYNLAGYYVFYLQAFSFAMFPAGAVLNPGIFAYVADCTPKSQRGLTMGYIIVALSLGSMAGSAISDYILEVTGDRTMVLRIPLILTALLAIYLTYVPESLRRKPASLNFLATNRIDSEHETANTASSSTFWSIVAFFKSGASMILDPVMAILPGRIPKSTNMATSATPLLILLVHFLVSIADYAYSRLFVSMTSLVFHWDTTQQERHDSFITIAMIVVLLGLLPLWIAAYKAFVADDATDPTVPPDHCFSQYTLTPQLFGLESIKMGLLFSVCSLFFVLLSDLLVPLFPSPTMIYFVLSSVVPSHLFGAVYGAHSICQQLSNVVFGLTYEPLFMKTKATSPLFYFYVSAALVALALFVQTINRLSYHVQ
;
A
#
# COMPACT_ATOMS: atom_id res chain seq x y z
N MET A 1 4.69 30.05 -38.96
CA MET A 1 5.35 29.56 -37.72
C MET A 1 4.57 30.14 -36.57
N PHE A 2 3.44 29.51 -36.23
CA PHE A 2 2.49 30.02 -35.24
C PHE A 2 3.00 29.67 -33.83
N THR A 3 3.62 30.64 -33.17
CA THR A 3 3.82 30.63 -31.72
C THR A 3 2.69 31.46 -31.10
N ASP A 4 1.49 30.89 -31.08
CA ASP A 4 0.44 31.39 -30.18
C ASP A 4 0.83 30.97 -28.77
N THR A 5 1.46 31.89 -28.05
CA THR A 5 1.43 31.90 -26.59
C THR A 5 0.00 32.21 -26.17
N LEU A 6 -0.87 31.19 -26.24
CA LEU A 6 -2.11 31.19 -25.48
C LEU A 6 -1.70 31.25 -24.02
N SER A 7 -1.74 32.46 -23.44
CA SER A 7 -1.73 32.64 -22.00
C SER A 7 -2.89 31.80 -21.47
N MET A 8 -2.58 30.69 -20.80
CA MET A 8 -3.61 29.93 -20.09
C MET A 8 -4.32 30.91 -19.18
N ALA A 9 -5.65 30.99 -19.30
CA ALA A 9 -6.47 31.76 -18.37
C ALA A 9 -6.11 31.38 -16.91
N PRO A 10 -6.18 32.33 -15.96
CA PRO A 10 -5.92 32.03 -14.56
C PRO A 10 -6.83 30.87 -14.11
N ILE A 11 -6.27 29.94 -13.32
CA ILE A 11 -6.88 28.65 -12.94
C ILE A 11 -8.28 28.82 -12.32
N GLU A 12 -8.53 29.96 -11.66
CA GLU A 12 -9.80 30.32 -11.04
C GLU A 12 -10.97 30.40 -12.03
N GLU A 13 -10.75 30.78 -13.29
CA GLU A 13 -11.83 30.82 -14.30
C GLU A 13 -12.23 29.42 -14.82
N CYS A 14 -11.44 28.39 -14.53
CA CYS A 14 -11.66 27.03 -15.03
C CYS A 14 -12.26 26.07 -13.98
N MET A 15 -12.34 26.45 -12.69
CA MET A 15 -12.87 25.60 -11.61
C MET A 15 -14.41 25.50 -11.59
N THR A 16 -15.02 25.28 -12.75
CA THR A 16 -16.46 24.98 -12.80
C THR A 16 -16.72 23.60 -12.20
N PRO A 17 -17.85 23.40 -11.48
CA PRO A 17 -18.21 22.10 -10.90
C PRO A 17 -18.34 21.01 -11.98
N THR A 18 -18.67 21.41 -13.21
CA THR A 18 -18.73 20.53 -14.38
C THR A 18 -17.33 20.03 -14.75
N LEU A 19 -16.32 20.90 -14.83
CA LEU A 19 -14.95 20.51 -15.19
C LEU A 19 -14.33 19.58 -14.14
N ILE A 20 -14.45 19.93 -12.84
CA ILE A 20 -13.95 19.09 -11.73
C ILE A 20 -14.52 17.67 -11.84
N SER A 21 -15.81 17.57 -12.17
CA SER A 21 -16.48 16.28 -12.31
C SER A 21 -16.00 15.47 -13.53
N MET A 22 -15.64 16.12 -14.64
CA MET A 22 -15.07 15.44 -15.82
C MET A 22 -13.65 14.96 -15.56
N VAL A 23 -12.81 15.81 -14.97
CA VAL A 23 -11.44 15.45 -14.56
C VAL A 23 -11.47 14.23 -13.66
N ARG A 24 -12.40 14.23 -12.70
CA ARG A 24 -12.56 13.13 -11.75
C ARG A 24 -12.97 11.81 -12.40
N GLN A 25 -13.85 11.87 -13.42
CA GLN A 25 -14.22 10.67 -14.18
C GLN A 25 -13.02 10.10 -14.94
N VAL A 26 -12.23 10.95 -15.58
CA VAL A 26 -11.05 10.50 -16.33
C VAL A 26 -10.02 9.90 -15.37
N GLU A 27 -9.73 10.57 -14.25
CA GLU A 27 -8.79 10.09 -13.24
C GLU A 27 -9.22 8.72 -12.71
N THR A 28 -10.49 8.56 -12.33
CA THR A 28 -10.97 7.31 -11.75
C THR A 28 -10.96 6.16 -12.76
N ARG A 29 -11.32 6.42 -14.02
CA ARG A 29 -11.23 5.41 -15.09
C ARG A 29 -9.79 4.97 -15.33
N VAL A 30 -8.86 5.91 -15.42
CA VAL A 30 -7.43 5.61 -15.61
C VAL A 30 -6.91 4.78 -14.44
N ILE A 31 -7.25 5.14 -13.20
CA ILE A 31 -6.85 4.37 -12.00
C ILE A 31 -7.47 2.97 -12.01
N THR A 32 -8.76 2.83 -12.35
CA THR A 32 -9.44 1.53 -12.36
C THR A 32 -8.81 0.59 -13.39
N ILE A 33 -8.56 1.08 -14.61
CA ILE A 33 -7.89 0.29 -15.66
C ILE A 33 -6.47 -0.06 -15.22
N SER A 34 -5.73 0.91 -14.66
CA SER A 34 -4.39 0.69 -14.13
C SER A 34 -4.37 -0.38 -13.02
N ALA A 35 -5.35 -0.36 -12.11
CA ALA A 35 -5.47 -1.33 -11.03
C ALA A 35 -5.75 -2.75 -11.55
N ILE A 36 -6.61 -2.89 -12.56
CA ILE A 36 -6.85 -4.17 -13.24
C ILE A 36 -5.57 -4.67 -13.91
N SER A 37 -4.85 -3.80 -14.62
CA SER A 37 -3.56 -4.13 -15.23
C SER A 37 -2.50 -4.56 -14.21
N LEU A 38 -2.46 -3.90 -13.05
CA LEU A 38 -1.57 -4.26 -11.96
C LEU A 38 -1.95 -5.60 -11.34
N LEU A 39 -3.23 -5.89 -11.10
CA LEU A 39 -3.68 -7.18 -10.57
C LEU A 39 -3.14 -8.36 -11.39
N LEU A 40 -3.19 -8.24 -12.72
CA LEU A 40 -2.73 -9.29 -13.64
C LEU A 40 -1.22 -9.54 -13.57
N THR A 41 -0.42 -8.55 -13.18
CA THR A 41 1.05 -8.60 -13.31
C THR A 41 1.79 -8.63 -11.99
N LEU A 42 1.18 -8.07 -10.94
CA LEU A 42 1.76 -7.92 -9.61
C LEU A 42 2.14 -9.27 -9.00
N ALA A 43 1.26 -10.27 -9.08
CA ALA A 43 1.53 -11.62 -8.58
C ALA A 43 2.78 -12.25 -9.22
N LYS A 44 2.95 -12.05 -10.53
CA LYS A 44 4.10 -12.55 -11.29
C LYS A 44 5.39 -11.91 -10.81
N TRP A 45 5.42 -10.58 -10.67
CA TRP A 45 6.61 -9.86 -10.22
C TRP A 45 6.97 -10.16 -8.76
N CYS A 46 5.98 -10.25 -7.87
CA CYS A 46 6.19 -10.64 -6.47
C CYS A 46 6.76 -12.07 -6.37
N SER A 47 6.20 -13.03 -7.09
CA SER A 47 6.73 -14.40 -7.14
C SER A 47 8.14 -14.46 -7.74
N LEU A 48 8.41 -13.67 -8.78
CA LEU A 48 9.73 -13.60 -9.41
C LEU A 48 10.79 -13.05 -8.43
N SER A 49 10.40 -12.13 -7.55
CA SER A 49 11.28 -11.59 -6.51
C SER A 49 11.70 -12.61 -5.45
N ASP A 50 10.87 -13.63 -5.19
CA ASP A 50 11.25 -14.71 -4.28
C ASP A 50 12.38 -15.59 -4.87
N VAL A 51 12.54 -15.58 -6.20
CA VAL A 51 13.55 -16.38 -6.92
C VAL A 51 14.82 -15.58 -7.21
N TYR A 52 14.65 -14.38 -7.77
CA TYR A 52 15.75 -13.54 -8.26
C TYR A 52 16.26 -12.52 -7.23
N GLY A 53 15.62 -12.44 -6.06
CA GLY A 53 15.95 -11.48 -5.01
C GLY A 53 14.99 -10.28 -4.98
N ARG A 54 14.97 -9.59 -3.84
CA ARG A 54 14.13 -8.42 -3.57
C ARG A 54 14.57 -7.21 -4.37
N LYS A 55 15.86 -7.11 -4.72
CA LYS A 55 16.39 -6.00 -5.52
C LYS A 55 15.76 -5.89 -6.91
N LEU A 56 15.28 -7.00 -7.46
CA LEU A 56 14.54 -7.01 -8.71
C LEU A 56 13.30 -6.10 -8.65
N LEU A 57 12.54 -6.16 -7.53
CA LEU A 57 11.35 -5.31 -7.34
C LEU A 57 11.70 -3.82 -7.29
N PHE A 58 12.84 -3.46 -6.72
CA PHE A 58 13.29 -2.07 -6.68
C PHE A 58 13.55 -1.52 -8.09
N HIS A 59 14.25 -2.27 -8.93
CA HIS A 59 14.58 -1.81 -10.28
C HIS A 59 13.34 -1.72 -11.16
N ILE A 60 12.45 -2.71 -11.11
CA ILE A 60 11.20 -2.70 -11.89
C ILE A 60 10.25 -1.62 -11.39
N GLY A 61 10.13 -1.45 -10.07
CA GLY A 61 9.32 -0.40 -9.48
C GLY A 61 9.81 0.99 -9.87
N LEU A 62 11.12 1.24 -9.80
CA LEU A 62 11.71 2.51 -10.22
C LEU A 62 11.61 2.74 -11.73
N ALA A 63 11.79 1.69 -12.55
CA ALA A 63 11.55 1.79 -13.99
C ALA A 63 10.09 2.15 -14.30
N GLY A 64 9.13 1.54 -13.61
CA GLY A 64 7.72 1.89 -13.73
C GLY A 64 7.41 3.31 -13.29
N MET A 65 8.02 3.78 -12.19
CA MET A 65 7.91 5.18 -11.76
C MET A 65 8.50 6.15 -12.78
N ALA A 66 9.65 5.83 -13.39
CA ALA A 66 10.23 6.64 -14.44
C ALA A 66 9.32 6.72 -15.68
N VAL A 67 8.75 5.59 -16.12
CA VAL A 67 7.78 5.56 -17.23
C VAL A 67 6.51 6.35 -16.88
N TYR A 68 6.00 6.23 -15.65
CA TYR A 68 4.88 7.02 -15.15
C TYR A 68 5.15 8.53 -15.27
N ILE A 69 6.31 8.99 -14.80
CA ILE A 69 6.69 10.40 -14.85
C ILE A 69 6.87 10.86 -16.30
N LEU A 70 7.49 10.04 -17.16
CA LEU A 70 7.67 10.34 -18.58
C LEU A 70 6.33 10.53 -19.31
N VAL A 71 5.35 9.66 -19.07
CA VAL A 71 4.01 9.77 -19.66
C VAL A 71 3.31 11.05 -19.20
N ASN A 72 3.39 11.37 -17.90
CA ASN A 72 2.82 12.61 -17.36
C ASN A 72 3.52 13.85 -17.91
N TRP A 73 4.85 13.82 -18.05
CA TRP A 73 5.60 14.93 -18.64
C TRP A 73 5.25 15.11 -20.12
N PHE A 74 5.08 14.01 -20.87
CA PHE A 74 4.61 14.05 -22.25
C PHE A 74 3.20 14.64 -22.34
N ALA A 75 2.28 14.21 -21.48
CA ALA A 75 0.91 14.75 -21.40
C ALA A 75 0.92 16.27 -21.12
N ALA A 76 1.74 16.71 -20.16
CA ALA A 76 1.86 18.13 -19.82
C ALA A 76 2.48 18.97 -20.96
N SER A 77 3.49 18.45 -21.65
CA SER A 77 4.22 19.20 -22.69
C SER A 77 3.48 19.23 -24.03
N ARG A 78 2.64 18.22 -24.32
CA ARG A 78 2.02 18.00 -25.62
C ARG A 78 0.50 17.80 -25.54
N TYR A 79 -0.16 18.59 -24.69
CA TYR A 79 -1.61 18.50 -24.47
C TYR A 79 -2.45 18.62 -25.76
N ASN A 80 -1.98 19.39 -26.76
CA ASN A 80 -2.68 19.60 -28.04
C ASN A 80 -2.74 18.37 -28.97
N LEU A 81 -1.83 17.40 -28.83
CA LEU A 81 -1.70 16.30 -29.79
C LEU A 81 -2.75 15.20 -29.58
N ALA A 82 -3.01 14.84 -28.32
CA ALA A 82 -3.86 13.71 -27.97
C ALA A 82 -4.81 14.00 -26.78
N GLY A 83 -4.83 15.23 -26.26
CA GLY A 83 -5.69 15.62 -25.15
C GLY A 83 -5.51 14.72 -23.92
N TYR A 84 -6.61 14.40 -23.25
CA TYR A 84 -6.61 13.54 -22.06
C TYR A 84 -6.37 12.06 -22.36
N TYR A 85 -6.39 11.62 -23.63
CA TYR A 85 -6.22 10.21 -23.97
C TYR A 85 -4.82 9.68 -23.64
N VAL A 86 -3.83 10.56 -23.54
CA VAL A 86 -2.46 10.23 -23.13
C VAL A 86 -2.42 9.55 -21.76
N PHE A 87 -3.33 9.90 -20.84
CA PHE A 87 -3.39 9.27 -19.52
C PHE A 87 -3.80 7.79 -19.57
N TYR A 88 -4.48 7.32 -20.62
CA TYR A 88 -4.75 5.88 -20.77
C TYR A 88 -3.48 5.08 -21.15
N LEU A 89 -2.48 5.72 -21.78
CA LEU A 89 -1.17 5.09 -22.02
C LEU A 89 -0.49 4.73 -20.69
N GLN A 90 -0.74 5.53 -19.64
CA GLN A 90 -0.27 5.22 -18.30
C GLN A 90 -0.80 3.88 -17.80
N ALA A 91 -2.09 3.61 -18.00
CA ALA A 91 -2.70 2.35 -17.56
C ALA A 91 -2.07 1.14 -18.26
N PHE A 92 -1.77 1.27 -19.56
CA PHE A 92 -1.02 0.26 -20.30
C PHE A 92 0.40 0.08 -19.76
N SER A 93 1.09 1.19 -19.44
CA SER A 93 2.45 1.13 -18.89
C SER A 93 2.51 0.37 -17.56
N PHE A 94 1.47 0.48 -16.72
CA PHE A 94 1.39 -0.21 -15.44
C PHE A 94 1.20 -1.73 -15.58
N ALA A 95 0.65 -2.19 -16.72
CA ALA A 95 0.63 -3.61 -17.04
C ALA A 95 2.05 -4.18 -17.24
N MET A 96 2.97 -3.39 -17.80
CA MET A 96 4.34 -3.85 -18.03
C MET A 96 5.25 -3.59 -16.84
N PHE A 97 5.16 -2.39 -16.26
CA PHE A 97 6.00 -1.90 -15.18
C PHE A 97 5.14 -1.42 -14.01
N PRO A 98 4.93 -2.26 -12.99
CA PRO A 98 3.97 -1.98 -11.92
C PRO A 98 4.35 -0.86 -10.91
N ALA A 99 5.29 0.03 -11.26
CA ALA A 99 5.63 1.25 -10.54
C ALA A 99 5.66 1.09 -9.00
N GLY A 100 5.00 1.99 -8.25
CA GLY A 100 4.94 1.95 -6.80
C GLY A 100 4.27 0.69 -6.21
N ALA A 101 3.44 -0.02 -6.98
CA ALA A 101 2.69 -1.19 -6.48
C ALA A 101 3.60 -2.38 -6.13
N VAL A 102 4.74 -2.53 -6.80
CA VAL A 102 5.78 -3.51 -6.47
C VAL A 102 6.88 -2.95 -5.54
N LEU A 103 7.09 -1.63 -5.57
CA LEU A 103 8.15 -0.99 -4.81
C LEU A 103 7.86 -1.06 -3.31
N ASN A 104 6.64 -0.69 -2.89
CA ASN A 104 6.23 -0.72 -1.49
C ASN A 104 6.35 -2.10 -0.84
N PRO A 105 5.75 -3.19 -1.38
CA PRO A 105 5.91 -4.52 -0.79
C PRO A 105 7.37 -4.99 -0.83
N GLY A 106 8.15 -4.58 -1.84
CA GLY A 106 9.59 -4.83 -1.88
C GLY A 106 10.34 -4.19 -0.71
N ILE A 107 10.04 -2.94 -0.38
CA ILE A 107 10.67 -2.21 0.75
C ILE A 107 10.31 -2.87 2.07
N PHE A 108 9.01 -3.14 2.29
CA PHE A 108 8.55 -3.80 3.52
C PHE A 108 9.13 -5.21 3.67
N ALA A 109 9.17 -6.00 2.59
CA ALA A 109 9.79 -7.32 2.62
C ALA A 109 11.31 -7.24 2.92
N TYR A 110 12.03 -6.34 2.23
CA TYR A 110 13.47 -6.16 2.43
C TYR A 110 13.81 -5.79 3.88
N VAL A 111 13.02 -4.89 4.48
CA VAL A 111 13.23 -4.48 5.87
C VAL A 111 12.83 -5.59 6.83
N ALA A 112 11.75 -6.32 6.55
CA ALA A 112 11.35 -7.46 7.37
C ALA A 112 12.45 -8.54 7.41
N ASP A 113 13.16 -8.74 6.30
CA ASP A 113 14.29 -9.67 6.16
C ASP A 113 15.52 -9.20 6.96
N CYS A 114 15.80 -7.90 6.96
CA CYS A 114 16.97 -7.32 7.63
C CYS A 114 16.77 -7.04 9.14
N THR A 115 15.52 -7.03 9.63
CA THR A 115 15.19 -6.58 10.99
C THR A 115 14.84 -7.77 11.92
N PRO A 116 15.40 -7.84 13.15
CA PRO A 116 15.03 -8.85 14.12
C PRO A 116 13.56 -8.72 14.54
N LYS A 117 12.92 -9.86 14.87
CA LYS A 117 11.47 -9.93 15.19
C LYS A 117 11.04 -8.94 16.28
N SER A 118 11.88 -8.72 17.30
CA SER A 118 11.57 -7.85 18.44
C SER A 118 11.52 -6.35 18.11
N GLN A 119 12.25 -5.90 17.08
CA GLN A 119 12.31 -4.49 16.67
C GLN A 119 11.55 -4.22 15.37
N ARG A 120 11.06 -5.28 14.70
CA ARG A 120 10.42 -5.17 13.39
C ARG A 120 9.28 -4.16 13.36
N GLY A 121 8.40 -4.17 14.37
CA GLY A 121 7.30 -3.20 14.42
C GLY A 121 7.74 -1.75 14.46
N LEU A 122 8.76 -1.46 15.26
CA LEU A 122 9.32 -0.12 15.37
C LEU A 122 9.98 0.31 14.05
N THR A 123 10.77 -0.57 13.42
CA THR A 123 11.43 -0.29 12.14
C THR A 123 10.43 -0.09 11.01
N MET A 124 9.34 -0.85 10.98
CA MET A 124 8.24 -0.64 10.02
C MET A 124 7.58 0.73 10.24
N GLY A 125 7.38 1.13 11.50
CA GLY A 125 6.91 2.47 11.83
C GLY A 125 7.84 3.57 11.31
N TYR A 126 9.17 3.41 11.45
CA TYR A 126 10.14 4.37 10.92
C TYR A 126 10.12 4.49 9.39
N ILE A 127 9.85 3.40 8.67
CA ILE A 127 9.71 3.46 7.21
C ILE A 127 8.48 4.25 6.81
N ILE A 128 7.37 4.00 7.48
CA ILE A 128 6.13 4.74 7.23
C ILE A 128 6.36 6.24 7.51
N VAL A 129 7.04 6.58 8.61
CA VAL A 129 7.44 7.97 8.91
C VAL A 129 8.33 8.56 7.82
N ALA A 130 9.34 7.81 7.35
CA ALA A 130 10.24 8.28 6.29
C ALA A 130 9.49 8.52 4.97
N LEU A 131 8.54 7.64 4.61
CA LEU A 131 7.69 7.81 3.43
C LEU A 131 6.78 9.04 3.57
N SER A 132 6.14 9.22 4.72
CA SER A 132 5.30 10.39 4.99
C SER A 132 6.09 11.70 4.97
N LEU A 133 7.27 11.71 5.59
CA LEU A 133 8.18 12.86 5.56
C LEU A 133 8.62 13.20 4.13
N GLY A 134 8.93 12.17 3.34
CA GLY A 134 9.27 12.33 1.92
C GLY A 134 8.11 12.91 1.10
N SER A 135 6.87 12.51 1.39
CA SER A 135 5.67 13.07 0.74
C SER A 135 5.50 14.54 1.09
N MET A 136 5.58 14.91 2.37
CA MET A 136 5.43 16.31 2.82
C MET A 136 6.55 17.21 2.28
N ALA A 137 7.81 16.76 2.35
CA ALA A 137 8.93 17.49 1.80
C ALA A 137 8.85 17.59 0.27
N GLY A 138 8.38 16.53 -0.39
CA GLY A 138 8.18 16.48 -1.85
C GLY A 138 7.18 17.54 -2.32
N SER A 139 6.01 17.62 -1.67
CA SER A 139 5.00 18.64 -1.97
C SER A 139 5.51 20.06 -1.72
N ALA A 140 6.12 20.31 -0.56
CA ALA A 140 6.66 21.65 -0.25
C ALA A 140 7.74 22.10 -1.26
N ILE A 141 8.60 21.18 -1.70
CA ILE A 141 9.61 21.46 -2.73
C ILE A 141 8.96 21.67 -4.10
N SER A 142 7.92 20.90 -4.46
CA SER A 142 7.24 21.09 -5.74
C SER A 142 6.55 22.44 -5.85
N ASP A 143 5.92 22.90 -4.77
CA ASP A 143 5.19 24.16 -4.74
C ASP A 143 6.18 25.33 -4.85
N TYR A 144 7.28 25.27 -4.11
CA TYR A 144 8.37 26.25 -4.22
C TYR A 144 9.00 26.31 -5.62
N ILE A 145 9.23 25.15 -6.26
CA ILE A 145 9.76 25.10 -7.63
C ILE A 145 8.80 25.77 -8.61
N LEU A 146 7.49 25.54 -8.44
CA LEU A 146 6.47 26.12 -9.28
C LEU A 146 6.41 27.65 -9.13
N GLU A 147 6.47 28.17 -7.90
CA GLU A 147 6.49 29.60 -7.61
C GLU A 147 7.71 30.30 -8.22
N VAL A 148 8.90 29.70 -8.09
CA VAL A 148 10.15 30.31 -8.58
C VAL A 148 10.30 30.21 -10.09
N THR A 149 9.93 29.08 -10.68
CA THR A 149 10.24 28.81 -12.09
C THR A 149 9.10 29.19 -13.03
N GLY A 150 7.85 29.17 -12.57
CA GLY A 150 6.66 29.34 -13.39
C GLY A 150 6.40 28.21 -14.41
N ASP A 151 7.36 27.29 -14.61
CA ASP A 151 7.23 26.12 -15.50
C ASP A 151 6.72 24.90 -14.74
N ARG A 152 5.46 24.55 -14.98
CA ARG A 152 4.80 23.36 -14.40
C ARG A 152 5.48 22.04 -14.76
N THR A 153 6.21 21.98 -15.88
CA THR A 153 6.88 20.75 -16.31
C THR A 153 8.16 20.44 -15.51
N MET A 154 8.75 21.43 -14.83
CA MET A 154 9.94 21.23 -14.00
C MET A 154 9.68 20.30 -12.82
N VAL A 155 8.47 20.36 -12.25
CA VAL A 155 8.00 19.47 -11.18
C VAL A 155 7.99 18.00 -11.61
N LEU A 156 7.97 17.72 -12.93
CA LEU A 156 8.04 16.35 -13.47
C LEU A 156 9.46 15.96 -13.89
N ARG A 157 10.27 16.91 -14.39
CA ARG A 157 11.64 16.63 -14.85
C ARG A 157 12.60 16.34 -13.69
N ILE A 158 12.50 17.08 -12.59
CA ILE A 158 13.40 16.91 -11.44
C ILE A 158 13.23 15.53 -10.79
N PRO A 159 12.00 15.06 -10.46
CA PRO A 159 11.80 13.72 -9.92
C PRO A 159 12.25 12.59 -10.86
N LEU A 160 12.18 12.78 -12.18
CA LEU A 160 12.69 11.80 -13.15
C LEU A 160 14.20 11.58 -12.98
N ILE A 161 14.96 12.66 -12.83
CA ILE A 161 16.41 12.61 -12.59
C ILE A 161 16.69 11.96 -11.23
N LEU A 162 15.97 12.37 -10.19
CA LEU A 162 16.12 11.79 -8.84
C LEU A 162 15.81 10.29 -8.82
N THR A 163 14.77 9.85 -9.55
CA THR A 163 14.41 8.44 -9.69
C THR A 163 15.53 7.64 -10.37
N ALA A 164 16.16 8.21 -11.41
CA ALA A 164 17.30 7.59 -12.08
C ALA A 164 18.52 7.47 -11.16
N LEU A 165 18.85 8.53 -10.41
CA LEU A 165 19.93 8.51 -9.42
C LEU A 165 19.67 7.48 -8.31
N LEU A 166 18.43 7.39 -7.83
CA LEU A 166 18.03 6.39 -6.84
C LEU A 166 18.17 4.97 -7.39
N ALA A 167 17.82 4.72 -8.64
CA ALA A 167 18.00 3.41 -9.28
C ALA A 167 19.49 3.01 -9.35
N ILE A 168 20.36 3.96 -9.68
CA ILE A 168 21.82 3.74 -9.67
C ILE A 168 22.29 3.43 -8.24
N TYR A 169 21.86 4.21 -7.24
CA TYR A 169 22.21 3.97 -5.83
C TYR A 169 21.76 2.58 -5.34
N LEU A 170 20.53 2.17 -5.65
CA LEU A 170 20.02 0.84 -5.26
C LEU A 170 20.76 -0.32 -5.96
N THR A 171 21.49 -0.05 -7.04
CA THR A 171 22.39 -1.04 -7.65
C THR A 171 23.57 -1.38 -6.74
N TYR A 172 23.95 -0.51 -5.80
CA TYR A 172 25.02 -0.77 -4.83
C TYR A 172 24.52 -1.37 -3.51
N VAL A 173 23.21 -1.31 -3.24
CA VAL A 173 22.61 -1.89 -2.04
C VAL A 173 22.68 -3.44 -2.09
N PRO A 174 23.09 -4.11 -1.00
CA PRO A 174 23.18 -5.55 -0.94
C PRO A 174 21.81 -6.23 -0.96
N GLU A 175 21.75 -7.44 -1.50
CA GLU A 175 20.55 -8.27 -1.53
C GLU A 175 20.20 -8.80 -0.13
N SER A 176 18.93 -8.73 0.27
CA SER A 176 18.49 -9.24 1.59
C SER A 176 18.41 -10.77 1.61
N LEU A 177 18.07 -11.38 0.47
CA LEU A 177 17.85 -12.83 0.38
C LEU A 177 19.18 -13.57 0.13
N ARG A 178 19.83 -14.01 1.22
CA ARG A 178 21.16 -14.66 1.18
C ARG A 178 21.14 -16.16 0.76
N ARG A 179 19.97 -16.83 0.77
CA ARG A 179 19.80 -18.24 0.36
C ARG A 179 18.49 -18.42 -0.41
N LYS A 180 18.54 -19.13 -1.55
CA LYS A 180 17.34 -19.62 -2.26
C LYS A 180 16.56 -20.56 -1.31
N PRO A 181 15.28 -20.32 -1.03
CA PRO A 181 14.52 -21.17 -0.11
C PRO A 181 14.37 -22.60 -0.67
N ALA A 182 14.59 -23.62 0.17
CA ALA A 182 14.53 -25.04 -0.22
C ALA A 182 13.13 -25.49 -0.71
N SER A 183 12.06 -24.78 -0.33
CA SER A 183 10.70 -24.97 -0.84
C SER A 183 10.55 -24.66 -2.33
N LEU A 184 11.51 -23.93 -2.91
CA LEU A 184 11.54 -23.61 -4.33
C LEU A 184 11.87 -24.84 -5.18
N ASN A 185 12.68 -25.78 -4.67
CA ASN A 185 12.94 -27.02 -5.41
C ASN A 185 11.66 -27.83 -5.58
N PHE A 186 10.82 -27.90 -4.54
CA PHE A 186 9.55 -28.64 -4.60
C PHE A 186 8.52 -28.02 -5.56
N LEU A 187 8.37 -26.68 -5.58
CA LEU A 187 7.46 -26.00 -6.49
C LEU A 187 7.99 -25.90 -7.93
N ALA A 188 9.32 -25.81 -8.12
CA ALA A 188 9.95 -25.82 -9.43
C ALA A 188 9.87 -27.19 -10.09
N THR A 189 10.07 -28.29 -9.34
CA THR A 189 9.88 -29.65 -9.85
C THR A 189 8.43 -29.85 -10.32
N ASN A 190 7.44 -29.45 -9.51
CA ASN A 190 6.03 -29.59 -9.88
C ASN A 190 5.60 -28.69 -11.05
N ARG A 191 6.22 -27.52 -11.26
CA ARG A 191 5.95 -26.66 -12.43
C ARG A 191 6.52 -27.22 -13.73
N ILE A 192 7.74 -27.77 -13.69
CA ILE A 192 8.39 -28.41 -14.84
C ILE A 192 7.56 -29.61 -15.32
N ASP A 193 6.98 -30.38 -14.39
CA ASP A 193 6.10 -31.51 -14.71
C ASP A 193 4.78 -31.05 -15.37
N SER A 194 4.21 -29.91 -14.93
CA SER A 194 2.95 -29.37 -15.48
C SER A 194 3.08 -28.67 -16.84
N GLU A 195 4.25 -28.08 -17.14
CA GLU A 195 4.52 -27.45 -18.44
C GLU A 195 4.79 -28.49 -19.53
N HIS A 196 5.33 -29.67 -19.17
CA HIS A 196 5.53 -30.77 -20.11
C HIS A 196 4.23 -31.45 -20.55
N GLU A 197 3.19 -31.47 -19.73
CA GLU A 197 1.88 -32.03 -20.12
C GLU A 197 1.04 -31.07 -20.99
N THR A 198 1.18 -29.75 -20.81
CA THR A 198 0.37 -28.74 -21.52
C THR A 198 0.93 -28.35 -22.89
N ALA A 199 2.22 -28.60 -23.16
CA ALA A 199 2.85 -28.30 -24.45
C ALA A 199 2.38 -29.22 -25.60
N ASN A 200 1.79 -30.38 -25.31
CA ASN A 200 1.39 -31.35 -26.35
C ASN A 200 0.00 -31.11 -26.95
N THR A 201 -0.76 -30.10 -26.51
CA THR A 201 -2.12 -29.84 -27.00
C THR A 201 -2.47 -28.36 -27.16
N ALA A 202 -1.79 -27.63 -28.07
CA ALA A 202 -2.33 -26.34 -28.52
C ALA A 202 -1.83 -25.95 -29.92
N SER A 203 -2.60 -26.32 -30.94
CA SER A 203 -2.58 -25.65 -32.25
C SER A 203 -3.09 -24.22 -32.08
N SER A 204 -2.28 -23.25 -32.52
CA SER A 204 -2.41 -21.83 -32.23
C SER A 204 -3.54 -21.14 -32.99
N SER A 205 -4.53 -20.61 -32.27
CA SER A 205 -5.24 -19.41 -32.71
C SER A 205 -5.04 -18.30 -31.68
N THR A 206 -4.85 -17.07 -32.16
CA THR A 206 -4.57 -15.88 -31.34
C THR A 206 -5.62 -15.67 -30.25
N PHE A 207 -6.87 -16.09 -30.48
CA PHE A 207 -7.95 -16.06 -29.49
C PHE A 207 -7.72 -17.00 -28.31
N TRP A 208 -7.32 -18.25 -28.54
CA TRP A 208 -7.01 -19.19 -27.45
C TRP A 208 -5.74 -18.78 -26.68
N SER A 209 -4.80 -18.08 -27.32
CA SER A 209 -3.64 -17.50 -26.61
C SER A 209 -4.04 -16.36 -25.67
N ILE A 210 -5.01 -15.52 -26.06
CA ILE A 210 -5.57 -14.46 -25.21
C ILE A 210 -6.39 -15.09 -24.06
N VAL A 211 -7.24 -16.08 -24.35
CA VAL A 211 -7.99 -16.80 -23.31
C VAL A 211 -7.06 -17.55 -22.37
N ALA A 212 -5.96 -18.14 -22.86
CA ALA A 212 -4.93 -18.76 -22.02
C ALA A 212 -4.18 -17.72 -21.18
N PHE A 213 -3.88 -16.54 -21.72
CA PHE A 213 -3.29 -15.42 -20.97
C PHE A 213 -4.23 -14.92 -19.87
N PHE A 214 -5.53 -14.77 -20.13
CA PHE A 214 -6.52 -14.39 -19.11
C PHE A 214 -6.77 -15.50 -18.09
N LYS A 215 -6.81 -16.77 -18.50
CA LYS A 215 -6.93 -17.92 -17.60
C LYS A 215 -5.70 -18.06 -16.71
N SER A 216 -4.51 -17.88 -17.27
CA SER A 216 -3.23 -17.85 -16.55
C SER A 216 -3.14 -16.64 -15.63
N GLY A 217 -3.63 -15.47 -16.05
CA GLY A 217 -3.72 -14.26 -15.22
C GLY A 217 -4.70 -14.40 -14.06
N ALA A 218 -5.86 -15.02 -14.28
CA ALA A 218 -6.84 -15.31 -13.24
C ALA A 218 -6.30 -16.31 -12.21
N SER A 219 -5.64 -17.39 -12.67
CA SER A 219 -4.94 -18.30 -11.76
C SER A 219 -3.77 -17.59 -11.04
N MET A 220 -3.02 -16.71 -11.72
CA MET A 220 -1.95 -15.93 -11.08
C MET A 220 -2.45 -14.94 -10.02
N ILE A 221 -3.65 -14.36 -10.17
CA ILE A 221 -4.25 -13.49 -9.14
C ILE A 221 -4.76 -14.31 -7.97
N LEU A 222 -5.41 -15.44 -8.26
CA LEU A 222 -6.02 -16.28 -7.26
C LEU A 222 -4.96 -17.08 -6.50
N ASP A 223 -3.90 -17.60 -7.12
CA ASP A 223 -2.93 -18.49 -6.48
C ASP A 223 -2.23 -17.88 -5.25
N PRO A 224 -1.79 -16.60 -5.21
CA PRO A 224 -1.23 -15.98 -4.01
C PRO A 224 -2.27 -15.76 -2.90
N VAL A 225 -3.50 -15.40 -3.26
CA VAL A 225 -4.60 -15.23 -2.29
C VAL A 225 -5.05 -16.60 -1.77
N MET A 226 -5.10 -17.60 -2.64
CA MET A 226 -5.45 -18.98 -2.36
C MET A 226 -4.32 -19.72 -1.62
N ALA A 227 -3.07 -19.28 -1.76
CA ALA A 227 -1.96 -19.75 -0.93
C ALA A 227 -2.13 -19.34 0.54
N ILE A 228 -2.92 -18.32 0.82
CA ILE A 228 -3.23 -17.83 2.18
C ILE A 228 -4.49 -18.51 2.76
N LEU A 229 -5.21 -19.35 2.00
CA LEU A 229 -6.38 -20.06 2.51
C LEU A 229 -6.03 -21.00 3.69
N PRO A 230 -6.97 -21.17 4.65
CA PRO A 230 -6.80 -22.06 5.78
C PRO A 230 -6.54 -23.49 5.30
N GLY A 231 -5.39 -24.04 5.65
CA GLY A 231 -4.99 -25.43 5.34
C GLY A 231 -3.75 -25.57 4.43
N ARG A 232 -3.35 -24.53 3.67
CA ARG A 232 -2.10 -24.54 2.88
C ARG A 232 -0.90 -23.92 3.58
N ILE A 233 -1.14 -23.00 4.53
CA ILE A 233 -0.11 -22.54 5.46
C ILE A 233 -0.07 -23.54 6.63
N PRO A 234 1.06 -24.23 6.90
CA PRO A 234 1.15 -25.13 8.04
C PRO A 234 0.84 -24.34 9.31
N LYS A 235 0.00 -24.91 10.19
CA LYS A 235 -0.37 -24.27 11.46
C LYS A 235 0.88 -24.00 12.28
N SER A 236 1.35 -22.76 12.28
CA SER A 236 2.45 -22.28 13.10
C SER A 236 1.98 -22.15 14.54
N THR A 237 2.89 -22.35 15.50
CA THR A 237 2.68 -22.09 16.93
C THR A 237 2.20 -20.67 17.22
N ASN A 238 2.43 -19.74 16.29
CA ASN A 238 2.07 -18.33 16.39
C ASN A 238 0.67 -18.02 15.83
N MET A 239 -0.08 -19.01 15.34
CA MET A 239 -1.40 -18.81 14.73
C MET A 239 -2.52 -19.39 15.61
N ALA A 240 -3.44 -18.53 16.05
CA ALA A 240 -4.62 -18.95 16.81
C ALA A 240 -5.50 -19.91 16.00
N THR A 241 -5.81 -19.52 14.77
CA THR A 241 -6.52 -20.36 13.80
C THR A 241 -5.77 -20.37 12.49
N SER A 242 -5.97 -21.40 11.67
CA SER A 242 -5.46 -21.42 10.29
C SER A 242 -6.02 -20.29 9.42
N ALA A 243 -7.11 -19.63 9.87
CA ALA A 243 -7.75 -18.52 9.19
C ALA A 243 -7.22 -17.13 9.60
N THR A 244 -6.38 -17.00 10.64
CA THR A 244 -5.86 -15.70 11.08
C THR A 244 -5.26 -14.83 9.96
N PRO A 245 -4.36 -15.31 9.09
CA PRO A 245 -3.77 -14.46 8.06
C PRO A 245 -4.81 -13.97 7.03
N LEU A 246 -5.81 -14.79 6.74
CA LEU A 246 -6.93 -14.42 5.87
C LEU A 246 -7.80 -13.33 6.52
N LEU A 247 -8.08 -13.43 7.82
CA LEU A 247 -8.83 -12.40 8.55
C LEU A 247 -8.09 -11.05 8.55
N ILE A 248 -6.76 -11.07 8.75
CA ILE A 248 -5.94 -9.84 8.69
C ILE A 248 -5.98 -9.24 7.28
N LEU A 249 -5.91 -10.07 6.24
CA LEU A 249 -5.97 -9.63 4.85
C LEU A 249 -7.35 -9.05 4.49
N LEU A 250 -8.43 -9.64 5.01
CA LEU A 250 -9.80 -9.12 4.86
C LEU A 250 -9.94 -7.74 5.52
N VAL A 251 -9.43 -7.59 6.73
CA VAL A 251 -9.40 -6.29 7.45
C VAL A 251 -8.62 -5.26 6.63
N HIS A 252 -7.45 -5.63 6.11
CA HIS A 252 -6.67 -4.77 5.24
C HIS A 252 -7.45 -4.34 3.99
N PHE A 253 -8.10 -5.28 3.31
CA PHE A 253 -8.89 -5.00 2.11
C PHE A 253 -10.02 -3.99 2.38
N LEU A 254 -10.78 -4.16 3.46
CA LEU A 254 -11.87 -3.26 3.85
C LEU A 254 -11.36 -1.85 4.16
N VAL A 255 -10.27 -1.74 4.93
CA VAL A 255 -9.68 -0.46 5.30
C VAL A 255 -9.05 0.24 4.10
N SER A 256 -8.40 -0.50 3.20
CA SER A 256 -7.84 0.05 1.97
C SER A 256 -8.92 0.65 1.05
N ILE A 257 -10.13 0.08 1.01
CA ILE A 257 -11.25 0.69 0.26
C ILE A 257 -11.61 2.06 0.85
N ALA A 258 -11.71 2.16 2.18
CA ALA A 258 -12.03 3.41 2.87
C ALA A 258 -10.91 4.45 2.70
N ASP A 259 -9.65 4.05 2.85
CA ASP A 259 -8.48 4.91 2.67
C ASP A 259 -8.38 5.50 1.25
N TYR A 260 -8.68 4.71 0.23
CA TYR A 260 -8.74 5.20 -1.14
C TYR A 260 -9.91 6.14 -1.40
N ALA A 261 -11.07 5.88 -0.78
CA ALA A 261 -12.19 6.79 -0.86
C ALA A 261 -11.84 8.15 -0.25
N TYR A 262 -11.23 8.15 0.94
CA TYR A 262 -10.73 9.35 1.60
C TYR A 262 -9.71 10.08 0.73
N SER A 263 -8.54 9.49 0.48
CA SER A 263 -7.42 10.14 -0.21
C SER A 263 -7.77 10.71 -1.59
N ARG A 264 -8.74 10.11 -2.29
CA ARG A 264 -9.08 10.50 -3.66
C ARG A 264 -10.30 11.42 -3.78
N LEU A 265 -11.29 11.30 -2.90
CA LEU A 265 -12.50 12.15 -2.95
C LEU A 265 -12.41 13.37 -2.02
N PHE A 266 -11.50 13.35 -1.05
CA PHE A 266 -11.38 14.43 -0.06
C PHE A 266 -11.19 15.80 -0.72
N VAL A 267 -10.20 15.95 -1.61
CA VAL A 267 -9.93 17.21 -2.33
C VAL A 267 -11.16 17.74 -3.08
N SER A 268 -11.89 16.83 -3.75
CA SER A 268 -13.10 17.21 -4.50
C SER A 268 -14.25 17.61 -3.56
N MET A 269 -14.39 16.93 -2.42
CA MET A 269 -15.40 17.23 -1.41
C MET A 269 -15.13 18.57 -0.73
N THR A 270 -13.90 18.81 -0.28
CA THR A 270 -13.53 20.03 0.44
C THR A 270 -13.64 21.26 -0.46
N SER A 271 -13.32 21.13 -1.75
CA SER A 271 -13.53 22.18 -2.75
C SER A 271 -15.02 22.46 -2.99
N LEU A 272 -15.87 21.43 -3.02
CA LEU A 272 -17.31 21.57 -3.27
C LEU A 272 -18.09 22.12 -2.06
N VAL A 273 -17.79 21.61 -0.86
CA VAL A 273 -18.57 21.86 0.37
C VAL A 273 -18.02 23.03 1.18
N PHE A 274 -16.69 23.07 1.35
CA PHE A 274 -16.03 24.08 2.19
C PHE A 274 -15.36 25.19 1.37
N HIS A 275 -15.38 25.08 0.04
CA HIS A 275 -14.71 26.02 -0.87
C HIS A 275 -13.23 26.21 -0.54
N TRP A 276 -12.57 25.12 -0.14
CA TRP A 276 -11.14 25.15 0.15
C TRP A 276 -10.32 25.34 -1.12
N ASP A 277 -9.40 26.30 -1.04
CA ASP A 277 -8.36 26.54 -2.02
C ASP A 277 -7.21 25.51 -1.90
N THR A 278 -6.35 25.40 -2.90
CA THR A 278 -5.20 24.47 -2.93
C THR A 278 -4.28 24.70 -1.72
N THR A 279 -4.06 25.96 -1.36
CA THR A 279 -3.24 26.35 -0.20
C THR A 279 -3.79 25.82 1.13
N GLN A 280 -5.12 25.81 1.29
CA GLN A 280 -5.77 25.30 2.50
C GLN A 280 -5.71 23.77 2.56
N GLN A 281 -5.82 23.11 1.41
CA GLN A 281 -5.70 21.66 1.28
C GLN A 281 -4.26 21.20 1.61
N GLU A 282 -3.24 21.87 1.07
CA GLU A 282 -1.83 21.59 1.37
C GLU A 282 -1.50 21.78 2.86
N ARG A 283 -2.07 22.83 3.49
CA ARG A 283 -1.92 23.05 4.94
C ARG A 283 -2.56 21.92 5.75
N HIS A 284 -3.74 21.44 5.33
CA HIS A 284 -4.40 20.30 5.96
C HIS A 284 -3.55 19.03 5.84
N ASP A 285 -3.06 18.70 4.64
CA ASP A 285 -2.26 17.49 4.42
C ASP A 285 -0.91 17.53 5.17
N SER A 286 -0.32 18.73 5.27
CA SER A 286 0.86 18.95 6.11
C SER A 286 0.57 18.72 7.60
N PHE A 287 -0.57 19.20 8.10
CA PHE A 287 -1.00 18.97 9.49
C PHE A 287 -1.20 17.47 9.77
N ILE A 288 -1.91 16.76 8.90
CA ILE A 288 -2.11 15.30 8.98
C ILE A 288 -0.75 14.58 9.01
N THR A 289 0.18 14.98 8.15
CA THR A 289 1.52 14.36 8.09
C THR A 289 2.33 14.61 9.36
N ILE A 290 2.34 15.83 9.89
CA ILE A 290 3.04 16.17 11.14
C ILE A 290 2.46 15.36 12.30
N ALA A 291 1.14 15.32 12.44
CA ALA A 291 0.51 14.58 13.52
C ALA A 291 0.73 13.05 13.37
N MET A 292 0.79 12.52 12.14
CA MET A 292 1.21 11.13 11.90
C MET A 292 2.66 10.86 12.35
N ILE A 293 3.59 11.79 12.10
CA ILE A 293 4.97 11.70 12.58
C ILE A 293 5.01 11.70 14.12
N VAL A 294 4.24 12.58 14.77
CA VAL A 294 4.15 12.63 16.24
C VAL A 294 3.58 11.33 16.81
N VAL A 295 2.54 10.77 16.18
CA VAL A 295 1.94 9.50 16.61
C VAL A 295 2.95 8.35 16.48
N LEU A 296 3.65 8.24 15.35
CA LEU A 296 4.54 7.11 15.08
C LEU A 296 5.91 7.22 15.77
N LEU A 297 6.48 8.42 15.91
CA LEU A 297 7.77 8.63 16.59
C LEU A 297 7.64 8.87 18.10
N GLY A 298 6.53 9.47 18.54
CA GLY A 298 6.30 9.80 19.94
C GLY A 298 5.40 8.79 20.64
N LEU A 299 4.13 8.73 20.24
CA LEU A 299 3.12 7.94 20.97
C LEU A 299 3.32 6.44 20.83
N LEU A 300 3.68 5.93 19.65
CA LEU A 300 3.86 4.51 19.40
C LEU A 300 4.94 3.86 20.28
N PRO A 301 6.20 4.38 20.37
CA PRO A 301 7.21 3.78 21.24
C PRO A 301 6.83 3.92 22.72
N LEU A 302 6.19 5.02 23.13
CA LEU A 302 5.66 5.18 24.48
C LEU A 302 4.60 4.12 24.80
N TRP A 303 3.69 3.84 23.85
CA TRP A 303 2.64 2.85 24.01
C TRP A 303 3.21 1.43 24.08
N ILE A 304 4.21 1.11 23.24
CA ILE A 304 4.95 -0.15 23.31
C ILE A 304 5.65 -0.30 24.66
N ALA A 305 6.31 0.76 25.16
CA ALA A 305 7.00 0.75 26.45
C ALA A 305 6.02 0.59 27.63
N ALA A 306 4.88 1.27 27.60
CA ALA A 306 3.84 1.16 28.62
C ALA A 306 3.23 -0.25 28.66
N TYR A 307 2.94 -0.83 27.48
CA TYR A 307 2.45 -2.21 27.39
C TYR A 307 3.47 -3.22 27.91
N LYS A 308 4.75 -3.03 27.57
CA LYS A 308 5.86 -3.85 28.09
C LYS A 308 5.97 -3.79 29.60
N ALA A 309 5.85 -2.60 30.19
CA ALA A 309 5.90 -2.43 31.63
C ALA A 309 4.74 -3.16 32.32
N PHE A 310 3.53 -3.04 31.76
CA PHE A 310 2.34 -3.70 32.30
C PHE A 310 2.44 -5.23 32.26
N VAL A 311 2.90 -5.80 31.13
CA VAL A 311 3.03 -7.26 30.97
C VAL A 311 4.23 -7.83 31.76
N ALA A 312 5.30 -7.06 31.93
CA ALA A 312 6.46 -7.49 32.73
C ALA A 312 6.11 -7.63 34.22
N ASP A 313 5.21 -6.80 34.74
CA ASP A 313 4.69 -6.90 36.11
C ASP A 313 3.85 -8.18 36.32
N ASP A 314 3.12 -8.62 35.29
CA ASP A 314 2.35 -9.89 35.35
C ASP A 314 3.24 -11.15 35.28
N ALA A 315 4.47 -11.02 34.77
CA ALA A 315 5.40 -12.14 34.57
C ALA A 315 6.35 -12.41 35.74
N THR A 316 6.33 -11.59 36.80
CA THR A 316 7.12 -11.85 38.02
C THR A 316 6.48 -12.94 38.86
N ASP A 317 6.68 -14.19 38.46
CA ASP A 317 6.54 -15.35 39.35
C ASP A 317 7.76 -15.36 40.31
N PRO A 318 7.58 -15.27 41.65
CA PRO A 318 8.67 -15.20 42.61
C PRO A 318 9.51 -16.49 42.74
N THR A 319 9.26 -17.50 41.91
CA THR A 319 9.86 -18.85 42.05
C THR A 319 10.98 -19.18 41.06
N VAL A 320 11.27 -18.33 40.06
CA VAL A 320 12.31 -18.59 39.06
C VAL A 320 13.59 -17.79 39.38
N PRO A 321 14.73 -18.45 39.66
CA PRO A 321 15.99 -17.73 39.90
C PRO A 321 16.43 -16.98 38.65
N PRO A 322 17.13 -15.84 38.79
CA PRO A 322 17.52 -15.01 37.67
C PRO A 322 18.65 -15.70 36.89
N ASP A 323 18.28 -16.44 35.84
CA ASP A 323 19.27 -17.02 34.93
C ASP A 323 20.07 -15.90 34.26
N HIS A 324 21.34 -15.84 34.66
CA HIS A 324 22.38 -15.00 34.09
C HIS A 324 22.63 -15.34 32.62
N CYS A 325 22.03 -14.59 31.70
CA CYS A 325 22.66 -14.20 30.41
C CYS A 325 21.75 -13.27 29.58
N PHE A 326 21.29 -12.15 30.14
CA PHE A 326 20.64 -11.11 29.33
C PHE A 326 21.65 -10.01 28.98
N SER A 327 21.92 -9.89 27.69
CA SER A 327 22.82 -8.88 27.11
C SER A 327 22.47 -7.47 27.60
N GLN A 328 23.45 -6.81 28.18
CA GLN A 328 23.40 -5.53 28.87
C GLN A 328 23.11 -4.27 28.01
N TYR A 329 22.46 -4.38 26.84
CA TYR A 329 22.28 -3.24 25.93
C TYR A 329 20.89 -3.04 25.32
N THR A 330 19.83 -3.62 25.90
CA THR A 330 18.46 -3.23 25.53
C THR A 330 17.65 -2.82 26.74
N LEU A 331 17.40 -1.51 26.86
CA LEU A 331 16.68 -0.84 27.95
C LEU A 331 15.18 -1.21 28.06
N THR A 332 14.71 -2.25 27.36
CA THR A 332 13.32 -2.71 27.43
C THR A 332 13.24 -4.23 27.44
N PRO A 333 12.37 -4.83 28.28
CA PRO A 333 12.12 -6.26 28.24
C PRO A 333 11.64 -6.66 26.83
N GLN A 334 12.15 -7.77 26.32
CA GLN A 334 11.85 -8.28 24.99
C GLN A 334 10.62 -9.20 25.09
N LEU A 335 9.51 -8.84 24.43
CA LEU A 335 8.37 -9.75 24.30
C LEU A 335 8.70 -10.83 23.27
N PHE A 336 8.53 -12.09 23.66
CA PHE A 336 8.71 -13.23 22.78
C PHE A 336 7.36 -13.90 22.47
N GLY A 337 7.23 -14.46 21.26
CA GLY A 337 6.12 -15.36 20.90
C GLY A 337 4.74 -14.71 20.88
N LEU A 338 3.79 -15.32 21.59
CA LEU A 338 2.36 -15.03 21.56
C LEU A 338 2.00 -13.62 22.09
N GLU A 339 2.71 -13.14 23.10
CA GLU A 339 2.45 -11.83 23.72
C GLU A 339 2.74 -10.67 22.76
N SER A 340 3.76 -10.79 21.91
CA SER A 340 4.02 -9.81 20.85
C SER A 340 2.88 -9.76 19.82
N ILE A 341 2.20 -10.89 19.58
CA ILE A 341 1.08 -10.98 18.64
C ILE A 341 -0.17 -10.40 19.26
N LYS A 342 -0.46 -10.71 20.53
CA LYS A 342 -1.56 -10.09 21.31
C LYS A 342 -1.41 -8.57 21.36
N MET A 343 -0.20 -8.07 21.61
CA MET A 343 0.12 -6.64 21.56
C MET A 343 -0.19 -6.03 20.19
N GLY A 344 0.28 -6.66 19.11
CA GLY A 344 0.01 -6.17 17.75
C GLY A 344 -1.47 -6.15 17.40
N LEU A 345 -2.21 -7.19 17.75
CA LEU A 345 -3.66 -7.26 17.53
C LEU A 345 -4.40 -6.18 18.32
N LEU A 346 -4.00 -5.92 19.58
CA LEU A 346 -4.55 -4.84 20.39
C LEU A 346 -4.33 -3.47 19.73
N PHE A 347 -3.09 -3.16 19.32
CA PHE A 347 -2.78 -1.89 18.66
C PHE A 347 -3.51 -1.73 17.33
N SER A 348 -3.69 -2.83 16.58
CA SER A 348 -4.50 -2.81 15.36
C SER A 348 -5.95 -2.46 15.65
N VAL A 349 -6.60 -3.10 16.64
CA VAL A 349 -7.98 -2.77 17.05
C VAL A 349 -8.11 -1.31 17.49
N CYS A 350 -7.19 -0.81 18.33
CA CYS A 350 -7.20 0.58 18.74
C CYS A 350 -7.02 1.53 17.56
N SER A 351 -6.12 1.22 16.61
CA SER A 351 -5.93 2.04 15.41
C SER A 351 -7.19 2.09 14.55
N LEU A 352 -7.88 0.96 14.35
CA LEU A 352 -9.12 0.90 13.58
C LEU A 352 -10.26 1.68 14.25
N PHE A 353 -10.29 1.72 15.57
CA PHE A 353 -11.24 2.56 16.31
C PHE A 353 -11.00 4.06 16.05
N PHE A 354 -9.74 4.50 16.04
CA PHE A 354 -9.41 5.89 15.70
C PHE A 354 -9.70 6.22 14.22
N VAL A 355 -9.47 5.28 13.29
CA VAL A 355 -9.86 5.43 11.88
C VAL A 355 -11.38 5.61 11.77
N LEU A 356 -12.15 4.76 12.44
CA LEU A 356 -13.61 4.85 12.45
C LEU A 356 -14.11 6.19 12.99
N LEU A 357 -13.50 6.66 14.08
CA LEU A 357 -13.83 7.96 14.66
C LEU A 357 -13.47 9.11 13.70
N SER A 358 -12.34 9.00 12.98
CA SER A 358 -11.92 9.98 11.98
C SER A 358 -12.92 10.06 10.82
N ASP A 359 -13.35 8.92 10.28
CA ASP A 359 -14.34 8.88 9.19
C ASP A 359 -15.71 9.44 9.62
N LEU A 360 -16.13 9.21 10.87
CA LEU A 360 -17.40 9.72 11.40
C LEU A 360 -17.39 11.22 11.68
N LEU A 361 -16.25 11.78 12.08
CA LEU A 361 -16.13 13.19 12.46
C LEU A 361 -15.73 14.10 11.30
N VAL A 362 -15.73 13.60 10.06
CA VAL A 362 -15.02 14.17 8.90
C VAL A 362 -13.51 14.18 9.24
N PRO A 363 -12.66 13.53 8.43
CA PRO A 363 -11.31 13.14 8.83
C PRO A 363 -10.39 14.33 9.06
N LEU A 364 -10.45 14.87 10.28
CA LEU A 364 -9.58 15.91 10.83
C LEU A 364 -8.37 15.30 11.57
N PHE A 365 -8.39 13.98 11.81
CA PHE A 365 -7.37 13.28 12.59
C PHE A 365 -6.60 12.26 11.74
N PRO A 366 -5.25 12.35 11.69
CA PRO A 366 -4.44 11.31 11.08
C PRO A 366 -4.51 10.04 11.92
N SER A 367 -4.85 8.93 11.28
CA SER A 367 -4.83 7.62 11.93
C SER A 367 -3.96 6.65 11.12
N PRO A 368 -2.77 6.29 11.62
CA PRO A 368 -1.95 5.29 10.95
C PRO A 368 -2.58 3.91 11.13
N THR A 369 -2.74 3.17 10.04
CA THR A 369 -3.24 1.79 10.10
C THR A 369 -2.10 0.85 10.51
N MET A 370 -2.19 0.27 11.71
CA MET A 370 -1.13 -0.60 12.27
C MET A 370 -1.16 -2.04 11.72
N ILE A 371 -1.77 -2.25 10.55
CA ILE A 371 -2.01 -3.57 9.96
C ILE A 371 -0.70 -4.24 9.53
N TYR A 372 0.25 -3.46 8.98
CA TYR A 372 1.59 -3.93 8.60
C TYR A 372 2.33 -4.57 9.78
N PHE A 373 2.16 -4.01 10.98
CA PHE A 373 2.80 -4.51 12.20
C PHE A 373 2.30 -5.92 12.55
N VAL A 374 0.99 -6.12 12.54
CA VAL A 374 0.36 -7.41 12.86
C VAL A 374 0.77 -8.48 11.85
N LEU A 375 0.73 -8.15 10.56
CA LEU A 375 1.02 -9.10 9.49
C LEU A 375 2.47 -9.64 9.60
N SER A 376 3.41 -8.74 9.92
CA SER A 376 4.83 -9.09 10.11
C SER A 376 5.13 -9.96 11.36
N SER A 377 4.19 -9.97 12.32
CA SER A 377 4.33 -10.68 13.60
C SER A 377 3.72 -12.09 13.55
N VAL A 378 2.63 -12.27 12.79
CA VAL A 378 1.92 -13.56 12.65
C VAL A 378 2.62 -14.48 11.65
N VAL A 379 3.18 -13.93 10.57
CA VAL A 379 3.65 -14.71 9.43
C VAL A 379 5.14 -15.10 9.57
N PRO A 380 5.52 -16.35 9.24
CA PRO A 380 6.92 -16.78 9.18
C PRO A 380 7.75 -15.98 8.18
N SER A 381 9.04 -15.79 8.47
CA SER A 381 9.93 -14.94 7.66
C SER A 381 10.14 -15.41 6.21
N HIS A 382 9.99 -16.71 5.95
CA HIS A 382 10.13 -17.25 4.60
C HIS A 382 8.92 -16.98 3.68
N LEU A 383 7.80 -16.48 4.22
CA LEU A 383 6.56 -16.21 3.48
C LEU A 383 6.27 -14.71 3.28
N PHE A 384 7.19 -13.82 3.67
CA PHE A 384 6.95 -12.38 3.59
C PHE A 384 6.69 -11.87 2.18
N GLY A 385 7.45 -12.33 1.18
CA GLY A 385 7.22 -11.94 -0.22
C GLY A 385 5.81 -12.25 -0.71
N ALA A 386 5.33 -13.46 -0.43
CA ALA A 386 3.98 -13.89 -0.80
C ALA A 386 2.90 -13.08 -0.06
N VAL A 387 3.08 -12.83 1.24
CA VAL A 387 2.09 -12.14 2.06
C VAL A 387 2.01 -10.64 1.77
N TYR A 388 3.15 -9.95 1.61
CA TYR A 388 3.16 -8.56 1.16
C TYR A 388 2.71 -8.44 -0.31
N GLY A 389 2.96 -9.46 -1.14
CA GLY A 389 2.38 -9.56 -2.47
C GLY A 389 0.85 -9.62 -2.45
N ALA A 390 0.28 -10.48 -1.60
CA ALA A 390 -1.17 -10.57 -1.42
C ALA A 390 -1.77 -9.29 -0.84
N HIS A 391 -1.06 -8.63 0.09
CA HIS A 391 -1.42 -7.31 0.58
C HIS A 391 -1.55 -6.30 -0.57
N SER A 392 -0.54 -6.22 -1.45
CA SER A 392 -0.60 -5.33 -2.61
C SER A 392 -1.69 -5.72 -3.61
N ILE A 393 -2.02 -7.01 -3.76
CA ILE A 393 -3.17 -7.46 -4.57
C ILE A 393 -4.47 -6.94 -3.96
N CYS A 394 -4.67 -7.09 -2.65
CA CYS A 394 -5.85 -6.54 -1.97
C CYS A 394 -5.97 -5.04 -2.17
N GLN A 395 -4.86 -4.31 -2.05
CA GLN A 395 -4.81 -2.88 -2.30
C GLN A 395 -5.27 -2.53 -3.73
N GLN A 396 -4.83 -3.26 -4.76
CA GLN A 396 -5.29 -3.01 -6.12
C GLN A 396 -6.75 -3.42 -6.35
N LEU A 397 -7.21 -4.49 -5.71
CA LEU A 397 -8.62 -4.85 -5.74
C LEU A 397 -9.48 -3.76 -5.09
N SER A 398 -9.00 -3.13 -4.01
CA SER A 398 -9.66 -1.99 -3.36
C SER A 398 -9.76 -0.80 -4.32
N ASN A 399 -8.73 -0.51 -5.12
CA ASN A 399 -8.80 0.54 -6.16
C ASN A 399 -9.87 0.25 -7.22
N VAL A 400 -10.01 -1.02 -7.64
CA VAL A 400 -11.07 -1.41 -8.59
C VAL A 400 -12.46 -1.23 -7.96
N VAL A 401 -12.66 -1.70 -6.73
CA VAL A 401 -13.92 -1.53 -6.01
C VAL A 401 -14.24 -0.05 -5.83
N PHE A 402 -13.25 0.76 -5.45
CA PHE A 402 -13.38 2.21 -5.32
C PHE A 402 -13.93 2.83 -6.62
N GLY A 403 -13.29 2.57 -7.77
CA GLY A 403 -13.72 3.15 -9.04
C GLY A 403 -15.11 2.71 -9.48
N LEU A 404 -15.49 1.46 -9.21
CA LEU A 404 -16.81 0.94 -9.59
C LEU A 404 -17.95 1.40 -8.66
N THR A 405 -17.65 1.78 -7.42
CA THR A 405 -18.68 2.05 -6.40
C THR A 405 -18.68 3.50 -5.91
N TYR A 406 -17.55 3.99 -5.42
CA TYR A 406 -17.45 5.30 -4.78
C TYR A 406 -17.56 6.46 -5.78
N GLU A 407 -17.06 6.30 -7.01
CA GLU A 407 -17.20 7.34 -8.04
C GLU A 407 -18.66 7.56 -8.47
N PRO A 408 -19.41 6.52 -8.91
CA PRO A 408 -20.84 6.68 -9.21
C PRO A 408 -21.64 7.19 -8.01
N LEU A 409 -21.27 6.73 -6.80
CA LEU A 409 -21.91 7.16 -5.57
C LEU A 409 -21.71 8.66 -5.32
N PHE A 410 -20.47 9.13 -5.38
CA PHE A 410 -20.14 10.55 -5.21
C PHE A 410 -20.84 11.40 -6.27
N MET A 411 -20.85 10.97 -7.54
CA MET A 411 -21.48 11.71 -8.62
C MET A 411 -23.00 11.85 -8.46
N LYS A 412 -23.65 10.84 -7.87
CA LYS A 412 -25.09 10.88 -7.56
C LYS A 412 -25.42 11.68 -6.31
N THR A 413 -24.54 11.65 -5.30
CA THR A 413 -24.79 12.24 -3.97
C THR A 413 -24.21 13.63 -3.80
N LYS A 414 -23.31 14.10 -4.68
CA LYS A 414 -22.64 15.41 -4.54
C LYS A 414 -23.57 16.60 -4.36
N ALA A 415 -24.77 16.57 -4.94
CA ALA A 415 -25.74 17.66 -4.86
C ALA A 415 -26.63 17.60 -3.62
N THR A 416 -26.89 16.41 -3.06
CA THR A 416 -27.82 16.21 -1.94
C THR A 416 -27.10 15.97 -0.62
N SER A 417 -26.08 15.12 -0.62
CA SER A 417 -25.35 14.66 0.57
C SER A 417 -23.90 14.32 0.23
N PRO A 418 -23.02 15.32 0.01
CA PRO A 418 -21.62 15.10 -0.37
C PRO A 418 -20.80 14.34 0.69
N LEU A 419 -21.25 14.32 1.95
CA LEU A 419 -20.62 13.55 3.04
C LEU A 419 -21.02 12.06 3.07
N PHE A 420 -21.94 11.62 2.21
CA PHE A 420 -22.50 10.26 2.29
C PHE A 420 -21.45 9.16 2.17
N TYR A 421 -20.42 9.36 1.33
CA TYR A 421 -19.38 8.36 1.15
C TYR A 421 -18.52 8.15 2.40
N PHE A 422 -18.39 9.14 3.29
CA PHE A 422 -17.70 8.96 4.58
C PHE A 422 -18.44 7.99 5.49
N TYR A 423 -19.78 8.03 5.51
CA TYR A 423 -20.56 7.06 6.28
C TYR A 423 -20.42 5.64 5.72
N VAL A 424 -20.29 5.50 4.39
CA VAL A 424 -20.01 4.20 3.76
C VAL A 424 -18.61 3.70 4.15
N SER A 425 -17.60 4.57 4.13
CA SER A 425 -16.24 4.24 4.59
C SER A 425 -16.21 3.86 6.07
N ALA A 426 -16.87 4.63 6.94
CA ALA A 426 -17.03 4.34 8.36
C ALA A 426 -17.70 2.97 8.58
N ALA A 427 -18.72 2.60 7.81
CA ALA A 427 -19.36 1.30 7.91
C ALA A 427 -18.40 0.14 7.55
N LEU A 428 -17.56 0.32 6.52
CA LEU A 428 -16.53 -0.67 6.15
C LEU A 428 -15.46 -0.81 7.24
N VAL A 429 -15.02 0.31 7.82
CA VAL A 429 -14.04 0.30 8.93
C VAL A 429 -14.65 -0.31 10.19
N ALA A 430 -15.93 -0.08 10.48
CA ALA A 430 -16.64 -0.73 11.59
C ALA A 430 -16.71 -2.25 11.40
N LEU A 431 -16.97 -2.72 10.18
CA LEU A 431 -16.91 -4.15 9.85
C LEU A 431 -15.49 -4.70 10.03
N ALA A 432 -14.47 -3.96 9.58
CA ALA A 432 -13.07 -4.35 9.76
C ALA A 432 -12.68 -4.44 11.24
N LEU A 433 -13.12 -3.47 12.05
CA LEU A 433 -12.94 -3.45 13.51
C LEU A 433 -13.59 -4.67 14.18
N PHE A 434 -14.80 -5.03 13.76
CA PHE A 434 -15.50 -6.20 14.26
C PHE A 434 -14.73 -7.50 13.95
N VAL A 435 -14.31 -7.69 12.69
CA VAL A 435 -13.53 -8.86 12.26
C VAL A 435 -12.20 -8.95 13.02
N GLN A 436 -11.49 -7.82 13.17
CA GLN A 436 -10.22 -7.78 13.88
C GLN A 436 -10.38 -8.06 15.38
N THR A 437 -11.49 -7.64 15.97
CA THR A 437 -11.82 -7.93 17.38
C THR A 437 -12.08 -9.42 17.59
N ILE A 438 -12.80 -10.09 16.68
CA ILE A 438 -12.98 -11.56 16.71
C ILE A 438 -11.64 -12.28 16.61
N ASN A 439 -10.79 -11.81 15.69
CA ASN A 439 -9.45 -12.36 15.52
C ASN A 439 -8.64 -12.23 16.82
N ARG A 440 -8.66 -11.05 17.46
CA ARG A 440 -8.02 -10.83 18.77
C ARG A 440 -8.56 -11.75 19.87
N LEU A 441 -9.88 -11.91 19.98
CA LEU A 441 -10.50 -12.79 20.98
C LEU A 441 -10.05 -14.25 20.81
N SER A 442 -9.85 -14.71 19.58
CA SER A 442 -9.35 -16.06 19.31
C SER A 442 -7.96 -16.34 19.90
N TYR A 443 -7.13 -15.30 20.08
CA TYR A 443 -5.80 -15.40 20.72
C TYR A 443 -5.83 -15.38 22.25
N HIS A 444 -6.96 -15.02 22.86
CA HIS A 444 -7.15 -15.09 24.32
C HIS A 444 -7.73 -16.44 24.78
N VAL A 445 -8.31 -17.22 23.87
CA VAL A 445 -8.87 -18.55 24.16
C VAL A 445 -7.80 -19.66 24.10
N GLN A 446 -6.66 -19.39 23.46
CA GLN A 446 -5.44 -20.22 23.49
C GLN A 446 -4.54 -19.79 24.63
#